data_AF-A0A523GSQ0-F1
#
_entry.id   AF-A0A523GSQ0-F1
#
_cell.length_a   1.000
_cell.length_b   1.000
_cell.length_c   1.000
_cell.angle_alpha   90.00
_cell.angle_beta   90.00
_cell.angle_gamma   90.00
#
_symmetry.space_group_name_H-M   'P 1'
#
loop_
_entity.id
_entity.type
_entity.pdbx_description
1 polymer ?
#
loop_
_entity_poly.entity_id
_entity_poly.type
_entity_poly.pdbx_seq_one_letter_code
_entity_poly.pdbx_strand_id
1 'polypeptide(L)'
;MNNLVKNMVIWLVIALVLMTVFNQFSTRQTTQTPMEYSQFIDEVKQGRIAKVIIEGRTLKGTKADGRRFTTYTPSDPWMVSDLLK
;
A
#
# COMPACT_ATOMS: atom_id res chain seq x y z
N MET A 1 -44.92 2.16 22.78
CA MET A 1 -43.88 3.08 22.23
C MET A 1 -42.44 2.71 22.61
N ASN A 2 -42.20 1.92 23.66
CA ASN A 2 -40.83 1.54 24.07
C ASN A 2 -40.13 0.54 23.11
N ASN A 3 -40.88 -0.31 22.43
CA ASN A 3 -40.32 -1.33 21.52
C ASN A 3 -39.76 -0.74 20.22
N LEU A 4 -40.34 0.35 19.72
CA LEU A 4 -39.82 1.05 18.53
C LEU A 4 -38.46 1.70 18.83
N VAL A 5 -38.35 2.37 19.98
CA VAL A 5 -37.08 2.96 20.45
C VAL A 5 -36.04 1.88 20.74
N LYS A 6 -36.44 0.78 21.40
CA LYS A 6 -35.55 -0.36 21.69
C LYS A 6 -34.99 -1.00 20.41
N ASN A 7 -35.83 -1.21 19.41
CA ASN A 7 -35.40 -1.77 18.12
C ASN A 7 -34.48 -0.79 17.37
N MET A 8 -34.79 0.51 17.42
CA MET A 8 -33.97 1.54 16.79
C MET A 8 -32.57 1.64 17.42
N VAL A 9 -32.45 1.48 18.74
CA VAL A 9 -31.16 1.44 19.44
C VAL A 9 -30.34 0.21 19.01
N ILE A 10 -30.98 -0.95 18.87
CA ILE A 10 -30.30 -2.17 18.39
C ILE A 10 -29.77 -1.96 16.97
N TRP A 11 -30.58 -1.38 16.08
CA TRP A 11 -30.15 -1.05 14.72
C TRP A 11 -28.99 -0.05 14.68
N LEU A 12 -28.97 0.95 15.57
CA LEU A 12 -27.87 1.91 15.67
C LEU A 12 -26.56 1.24 16.12
N VAL A 13 -26.61 0.32 17.07
CA VAL A 13 -25.43 -0.43 17.52
C VAL A 13 -24.89 -1.31 16.39
N ILE A 14 -25.77 -2.00 15.66
CA ILE A 14 -25.38 -2.80 14.49
C ILE A 14 -24.70 -1.92 13.43
N ALA A 15 -25.29 -0.75 13.11
CA ALA A 15 -24.70 0.18 12.15
C ALA A 15 -23.32 0.69 12.59
N LEU A 16 -23.14 1.00 13.87
CA LEU A 16 -21.85 1.40 14.45
C LEU A 16 -20.81 0.29 14.33
N VAL A 17 -21.16 -0.95 14.69
CA VAL A 17 -20.27 -2.10 14.60
C VAL A 17 -19.89 -2.41 13.14
N LEU A 18 -20.84 -2.33 12.21
CA LEU A 18 -20.54 -2.48 10.79
C LEU A 18 -19.58 -1.38 10.31
N MET A 19 -19.79 -0.12 10.71
CA MET A 19 -18.91 0.99 10.36
C MET A 19 -17.47 0.78 10.87
N THR A 20 -17.30 0.30 12.11
CA THR A 20 -15.95 0.06 12.68
C THR A 20 -15.24 -1.11 11.99
N VAL A 21 -15.97 -2.19 11.69
CA VAL A 21 -15.43 -3.33 10.93
C VAL A 21 -15.00 -2.90 9.52
N PHE A 22 -15.83 -2.15 8.78
CA PHE A 22 -15.46 -1.61 7.46
C PHE A 22 -14.29 -0.61 7.52
N ASN A 23 -14.20 0.20 8.58
CA ASN A 23 -13.08 1.11 8.77
C ASN A 23 -11.76 0.36 9.05
N GLN A 24 -11.82 -0.82 9.68
CA GLN A 24 -10.64 -1.66 9.89
C GLN A 24 -10.15 -2.33 8.59
N PHE A 25 -11.06 -2.69 7.69
CA PHE A 25 -10.73 -3.17 6.34
C PHE A 25 -10.32 -2.04 5.38
N SER A 26 -10.69 -0.80 5.69
CA SER A 26 -10.15 0.40 5.05
C SER A 26 -8.71 0.66 5.51
N THR A 27 -7.86 -0.37 5.43
CA THR A 27 -6.42 -0.16 5.38
C THR A 27 -6.20 0.86 4.28
N ARG A 28 -5.64 2.01 4.65
CA ARG A 28 -5.33 3.09 3.72
C ARG A 28 -4.59 2.45 2.55
N GLN A 29 -5.23 2.37 1.38
CA GLN A 29 -4.50 2.15 0.15
C GLN A 29 -3.54 3.33 0.05
N THR A 30 -2.33 3.18 0.59
CA THR A 30 -1.25 4.12 0.35
C THR A 30 -1.13 4.19 -1.14
N THR A 31 -1.55 5.31 -1.73
CA THR A 31 -1.48 5.57 -3.15
C THR A 31 -0.04 5.34 -3.57
N GLN A 32 0.21 4.20 -4.21
CA GLN A 32 1.53 3.88 -4.71
C GLN A 32 1.72 4.78 -5.92
N THR A 33 2.65 5.73 -5.83
CA THR A 33 2.93 6.61 -6.96
C THR A 33 3.62 5.79 -8.05
N PRO A 34 3.12 5.80 -9.30
CA PRO A 34 3.83 5.19 -10.41
C PRO A 34 5.19 5.87 -10.57
N MET A 35 6.23 5.06 -10.74
CA MET A 35 7.59 5.52 -10.98
C MET A 35 8.12 4.83 -12.23
N GLU A 36 8.79 5.59 -13.09
CA GLU A 36 9.47 5.05 -14.27
C GLU A 36 10.64 4.15 -13.85
N TYR A 37 10.88 3.08 -14.62
CA TYR A 37 11.93 2.10 -14.28
C TYR A 37 13.34 2.73 -14.24
N SER A 38 13.64 3.63 -15.18
CA SER A 38 14.92 4.35 -15.22
C SER A 38 15.14 5.19 -13.96
N GLN A 39 14.11 5.93 -13.53
CA GLN A 39 14.15 6.70 -12.30
C GLN A 39 14.37 5.80 -11.08
N PHE A 40 13.70 4.64 -11.03
CA PHE A 40 13.92 3.66 -9.97
C PHE A 40 15.39 3.23 -9.89
N ILE A 41 16.00 2.84 -11.01
CA ILE A 41 17.42 2.44 -11.05
C ILE A 41 18.34 3.58 -10.61
N ASP A 42 18.06 4.82 -11.02
CA ASP A 42 18.84 5.99 -10.57
C ASP A 42 18.71 6.21 -9.06
N GLU A 43 17.53 5.99 -8.48
CA GLU A 43 17.33 6.08 -7.03
C GLU A 43 17.98 4.93 -6.25
N VAL A 44 18.02 3.71 -6.81
CA VAL A 44 18.75 2.57 -6.25
C VAL A 44 20.24 2.87 -6.20
N LYS A 45 20.83 3.32 -7.32
CA LYS A 45 22.25 3.71 -7.40
C LYS A 45 22.62 4.83 -6.44
N GLN A 46 21.67 5.70 -6.11
CA GLN A 46 21.85 6.81 -5.17
C GLN A 46 21.54 6.41 -3.71
N GLY A 47 21.26 5.13 -3.42
CA GLY A 47 21.01 4.63 -2.07
C GLY A 47 19.71 5.16 -1.44
N ARG A 48 18.77 5.68 -2.24
CA ARG A 48 17.52 6.27 -1.75
C ARG A 48 16.39 5.25 -1.57
N ILE A 49 16.60 4.01 -1.95
CA ILE A 49 15.60 2.95 -1.83
C ILE A 49 15.90 2.12 -0.58
N ALA A 50 14.95 2.06 0.35
CA ALA A 50 15.10 1.30 1.60
C ALA A 50 14.63 -0.14 1.45
N LYS A 51 13.59 -0.38 0.64
CA LYS A 51 13.02 -1.71 0.45
C LYS A 51 12.38 -1.84 -0.92
N VAL A 52 12.51 -3.01 -1.54
CA VAL A 52 11.78 -3.39 -2.76
C VAL A 52 11.15 -4.76 -2.55
N ILE A 53 9.89 -4.90 -2.96
CA ILE A 53 9.15 -6.17 -3.04
C ILE A 53 8.92 -6.44 -4.51
N ILE A 54 9.35 -7.62 -4.97
CA ILE A 54 9.27 -8.05 -6.35
C ILE A 54 8.05 -8.96 -6.51
N GLU A 55 7.05 -8.50 -7.26
CA GLU A 55 5.82 -9.24 -7.56
C GLU A 55 5.73 -9.51 -9.08
N GLY A 56 6.45 -10.53 -9.54
CA GLY A 56 6.58 -10.84 -10.96
C GLY A 56 7.31 -9.72 -11.71
N ARG A 57 6.58 -8.96 -12.53
CA ARG A 57 7.12 -7.79 -13.25
C ARG A 57 6.81 -6.45 -12.57
N THR A 58 6.00 -6.46 -11.51
CA THR A 58 5.68 -5.27 -10.74
C THR A 58 6.61 -5.19 -9.54
N LEU A 59 7.21 -4.03 -9.33
CA LEU A 59 8.05 -3.76 -8.16
C LEU A 59 7.32 -2.77 -7.27
N LYS A 60 7.20 -3.10 -5.99
CA LYS A 60 6.66 -2.20 -4.95
C LYS A 60 7.80 -1.79 -4.04
N GLY A 61 8.14 -0.51 -4.03
CA GLY A 61 9.26 -0.01 -3.27
C GLY A 61 8.87 0.96 -2.17
N THR A 62 9.77 1.12 -1.19
CA THR A 62 9.73 2.17 -0.17
C THR A 62 11.07 2.89 -0.19
N LYS A 63 11.03 4.21 -0.36
CA LYS A 63 12.20 5.08 -0.29
C LYS A 63 12.69 5.25 1.15
N ALA A 64 13.92 5.73 1.30
CA ALA A 64 14.51 6.09 2.59
C ALA A 64 13.70 7.18 3.33
N ASP A 65 12.97 8.03 2.61
CA ASP A 65 12.06 9.04 3.16
C ASP A 65 10.67 8.49 3.56
N GLY A 66 10.44 7.18 3.41
CA GLY A 66 9.18 6.49 3.74
C GLY A 66 8.11 6.52 2.64
N ARG A 67 8.36 7.20 1.50
CA ARG A 67 7.40 7.22 0.38
C ARG A 67 7.35 5.87 -0.32
N ARG A 68 6.13 5.46 -0.68
CA ARG A 68 5.87 4.23 -1.43
C ARG A 68 5.72 4.52 -2.92
N PHE A 69 6.26 3.64 -3.74
CA PHE A 69 6.13 3.72 -5.19
C PHE A 69 5.93 2.35 -5.80
N THR A 70 5.44 2.34 -7.03
CA THR A 70 5.33 1.14 -7.85
C THR A 70 5.92 1.39 -9.21
N THR A 71 6.72 0.44 -9.70
CA THR A 71 7.31 0.48 -11.03
C THR A 71 7.18 -0.87 -11.71
N TYR A 72 7.47 -0.92 -13.01
CA TYR A 72 7.41 -2.14 -13.82
C TYR A 72 8.78 -2.42 -14.42
N THR A 73 9.28 -3.65 -14.26
CA THR A 73 10.57 -4.05 -14.84
C THR A 73 10.38 -4.69 -16.22
N PRO A 74 11.15 -4.29 -17.24
CA PRO A 74 11.10 -4.89 -18.58
C PRO A 74 11.74 -6.29 -18.70
N SER A 75 11.90 -7.03 -17.60
CA SER A 75 12.67 -8.29 -17.51
C SER A 75 14.18 -8.03 -17.50
N ASP A 76 14.67 -7.50 -16.39
CA ASP A 76 16.09 -7.20 -16.17
C ASP A 76 16.72 -8.19 -15.16
N PRO A 77 17.60 -9.12 -15.62
CA PRO A 77 18.28 -10.07 -14.74
C PRO A 77 19.25 -9.42 -13.75
N TRP A 78 19.75 -8.22 -14.03
CA TRP A 78 20.80 -7.56 -13.26
C TRP A 78 20.28 -6.66 -12.14
N MET A 79 18.98 -6.34 -12.16
CA MET A 79 18.31 -5.49 -11.17
C MET A 79 18.53 -5.97 -9.73
N VAL A 80 18.49 -7.28 -9.49
CA VAL A 80 18.68 -7.82 -8.13
C VAL A 80 20.10 -7.56 -7.62
N SER A 81 21.11 -7.65 -8.50
CA SER A 81 22.49 -7.35 -8.15
C SER A 81 22.69 -5.88 -7.81
N ASP A 82 21.99 -4.97 -8.50
CA ASP A 82 22.03 -3.53 -8.21
C ASP A 82 21.35 -3.18 -6.88
N LEU A 83 20.40 -3.99 -6.41
CA LEU A 83 19.74 -3.83 -5.11
C LEU A 83 20.57 -4.32 -3.92
N LEU A 84 21.56 -5.18 -4.15
CA LEU A 84 22.38 -5.81 -3.11
C LEU A 84 23.72 -5.10 -2.85
N LYS A 85 24.04 -4.08 -3.65
CA LYS A 85 25.21 -3.21 -3.43
C LYS A 85 24.91 -2.17 -2.37
#